data_AF-U6KJ13-F1
#
_entry.id   AF-U6KJ13-F1
#
_cell.length_a   1.000
_cell.length_b   1.000
_cell.length_c   1.000
_cell.angle_alpha   90.00
_cell.angle_beta   90.00
_cell.angle_gamma   90.00
#
_symmetry.space_group_name_H-M   'P 1'
#
loop_
_entity.id
_entity.type
_entity.pdbx_description
1 polymer ?
#
loop_
_entity_poly.entity_id
_entity_poly.type
_entity_poly.pdbx_seq_one_letter_code
_entity_poly.pdbx_strand_id
1 'polypeptide(L)'
;MVYVDQRDLGSSPYYDAWARSKSSEQLLEVLDYLWEKYVPQCLAFILNEKGRDDEAPLPAKCIHRTDVSMVAQLCKVMDIMVPDALYAEPNPEKLENAFLFALVWSLGATLKGEEQPRLDVLLKTLSGKASISQSLFDSFYDLQANSWLSWESKVPQYSPEAGISFTNIFVPTTDTVRAMWLLQGFASKALPTLFIGESGTAKSMMTKGWLNTLDNEEFLQLQMNFSKDYANLNERN
;
A
#
# COMPACT_ATOMS: atom_id res chain seq x y z
N MET A 1 33.08 17.54 3.49
CA MET A 1 31.79 16.99 3.03
C MET A 1 31.48 15.81 3.92
N VAL A 2 30.35 15.82 4.64
CA VAL A 2 29.95 14.70 5.50
C VAL A 2 29.08 13.79 4.66
N TYR A 3 29.54 12.55 4.44
CA TYR A 3 28.76 11.52 3.76
C TYR A 3 28.06 10.68 4.84
N VAL A 4 26.75 10.55 4.73
CA VAL A 4 25.93 9.68 5.60
C VAL A 4 25.45 8.53 4.73
N ASP A 5 25.82 7.30 5.07
CA ASP A 5 25.34 6.11 4.36
C ASP A 5 23.90 5.81 4.81
N GLN A 6 23.03 5.50 3.86
CA GLN A 6 21.65 5.09 4.14
C GLN A 6 21.61 3.78 4.96
N ARG A 7 22.62 2.92 4.81
CA ARG A 7 22.77 1.68 5.59
C ARG A 7 22.95 1.94 7.08
N ASP A 8 23.52 3.08 7.45
CA ASP A 8 23.79 3.43 8.84
C ASP A 8 22.56 4.02 9.55
N LEU A 9 21.62 4.60 8.79
CA LEU A 9 20.39 5.21 9.34
C LEU A 9 19.22 4.23 9.39
N GLY A 10 19.07 3.38 8.37
CA GLY A 10 17.93 2.47 8.23
C GLY A 10 16.57 3.19 8.15
N SER A 11 15.50 2.41 8.31
CA SER A 11 14.11 2.90 8.21
C SER A 11 13.44 3.28 9.54
N SER A 12 14.02 2.88 10.67
CA SER A 12 13.50 3.18 12.02
C SER A 12 13.35 4.69 12.28
N PRO A 13 14.34 5.57 12.00
CA PRO A 13 14.20 6.99 12.28
C PRO A 13 13.02 7.66 11.57
N TYR A 14 12.66 7.18 10.37
CA TYR A 14 11.48 7.66 9.67
C TYR A 14 10.19 7.25 10.40
N TYR A 15 10.11 5.98 10.80
CA TYR A 15 8.95 5.45 11.53
C TYR A 15 8.79 6.15 12.88
N ASP A 16 9.87 6.32 13.64
CA ASP A 16 9.86 6.97 14.94
C ASP A 16 9.37 8.42 14.85
N ALA A 17 9.84 9.16 13.82
CA ALA A 17 9.39 10.51 13.58
C ALA A 17 7.88 10.57 13.24
N TRP A 18 7.40 9.64 12.43
CA TRP A 18 5.97 9.51 12.13
C TRP A 18 5.15 9.12 13.36
N ALA A 19 5.57 8.13 14.14
CA ALA A 19 4.88 7.68 15.34
C ALA A 19 4.77 8.83 16.35
N ARG A 20 5.89 9.52 16.64
CA ARG A 20 5.94 10.69 17.55
C ARG A 20 5.13 11.88 17.08
N SER A 21 4.80 11.97 15.79
CA SER A 21 3.88 12.99 15.28
C SER A 21 2.43 12.76 15.74
N LYS A 22 2.10 11.56 16.25
CA LYS A 22 0.79 11.20 16.79
C LYS A 22 0.82 11.45 18.31
N SER A 23 0.08 12.45 18.77
CA SER A 23 0.22 13.08 20.10
C SER A 23 -0.02 12.22 21.36
N SER A 24 -0.25 10.91 21.26
CA SER A 24 -0.66 10.03 22.38
C SER A 24 0.45 9.08 22.81
N GLU A 25 0.87 9.12 24.09
CA GLU A 25 1.90 8.23 24.63
C GLU A 25 1.47 6.75 24.59
N GLN A 26 0.21 6.45 24.89
CA GLN A 26 -0.34 5.09 24.80
C GLN A 26 -0.29 4.56 23.36
N LEU A 27 -0.51 5.43 22.38
CA LEU A 27 -0.39 5.06 20.98
C LEU A 27 1.07 4.74 20.62
N LEU A 28 2.04 5.49 21.13
CA LEU A 28 3.46 5.22 20.88
C LEU A 28 3.84 3.83 21.39
N GLU A 29 3.42 3.44 22.58
CA GLU A 29 3.70 2.09 23.10
C GLU A 29 3.13 0.99 22.18
N VAL A 30 1.91 1.19 21.65
CA VAL A 30 1.31 0.25 20.70
C VAL A 30 2.07 0.24 19.38
N LEU A 31 2.43 1.40 18.83
CA LEU A 31 3.17 1.51 17.57
C LEU A 31 4.58 0.94 17.67
N ASP A 32 5.26 1.12 18.80
CA ASP A 32 6.58 0.55 19.08
C ASP A 32 6.49 -0.98 19.16
N TYR A 33 5.47 -1.51 19.85
CA TYR A 33 5.21 -2.95 19.88
C TYR A 33 4.95 -3.53 18.49
N LEU A 34 4.13 -2.85 17.66
CA LEU A 34 3.83 -3.29 16.30
C LEU A 34 5.07 -3.23 15.39
N TRP A 35 5.91 -2.20 15.55
CA TRP A 35 7.19 -2.11 14.85
C TRP A 35 8.06 -3.33 15.14
N GLU A 36 8.40 -3.55 16.40
CA GLU A 36 9.29 -4.64 16.84
C GLU A 36 8.77 -6.01 16.41
N LYS A 37 7.45 -6.19 16.47
CA LYS A 37 6.81 -7.45 16.11
C LYS A 37 6.89 -7.76 14.62
N TYR A 38 6.66 -6.78 13.74
CA TYR A 38 6.42 -7.04 12.32
C TYR A 38 7.49 -6.50 11.38
N VAL A 39 7.93 -5.25 11.55
CA VAL A 39 8.65 -4.54 10.48
C VAL A 39 10.04 -5.14 10.23
N PRO A 40 10.89 -5.40 11.25
CA PRO A 40 12.17 -6.04 11.03
C PRO A 40 12.06 -7.39 10.34
N GLN A 41 11.06 -8.21 10.71
CA GLN A 41 10.85 -9.53 10.13
C GLN A 41 10.37 -9.45 8.68
N CYS A 42 9.48 -8.51 8.37
CA CYS A 42 9.02 -8.26 7.00
C CYS A 42 10.16 -7.73 6.11
N LEU A 43 10.95 -6.78 6.61
CA LEU A 43 12.11 -6.26 5.87
C LEU A 43 13.17 -7.34 5.66
N ALA A 44 13.44 -8.18 6.66
CA ALA A 44 14.32 -9.33 6.50
C ALA A 44 13.80 -10.30 5.44
N PHE A 45 12.50 -10.60 5.46
CA PHE A 45 11.85 -11.43 4.45
C PHE A 45 11.92 -10.84 3.03
N ILE A 46 11.97 -9.51 2.85
CA ILE A 46 11.94 -8.88 1.51
C ILE A 46 13.35 -8.52 0.99
N LEU A 47 14.25 -8.13 1.90
CA LEU A 47 15.53 -7.49 1.58
C LEU A 47 16.75 -8.31 2.03
N ASN A 48 16.66 -9.10 3.09
CA ASN A 48 17.85 -9.79 3.61
C ASN A 48 18.21 -11.02 2.77
N GLU A 49 19.34 -10.89 2.07
CA GLU A 49 19.99 -11.95 1.29
C GLU A 49 20.84 -12.89 2.18
N LYS A 50 21.17 -12.45 3.41
CA LYS A 50 22.05 -13.16 4.36
C LYS A 50 21.32 -13.46 5.66
N GLY A 51 21.47 -14.67 6.18
CA GLY A 51 20.95 -15.07 7.50
C GLY A 51 19.52 -15.62 7.50
N ARG A 52 19.06 -16.17 6.37
CA ARG A 52 17.87 -17.01 6.35
C ARG A 52 18.25 -18.43 6.74
N ASP A 53 17.67 -18.94 7.82
CA ASP A 53 17.81 -20.34 8.21
C ASP A 53 17.03 -21.26 7.24
N ASP A 54 16.02 -20.71 6.56
CA ASP A 54 15.38 -21.34 5.42
C ASP A 54 16.22 -21.10 4.16
N GLU A 55 16.70 -22.15 3.50
CA GLU A 55 17.36 -22.08 2.17
C GLU A 55 16.43 -21.54 1.06
N ALA A 56 15.30 -20.93 1.43
CA ALA A 56 14.31 -20.41 0.52
C ALA A 56 14.87 -19.18 -0.24
N PRO A 57 14.64 -19.10 -1.55
CA PRO A 57 15.11 -17.98 -2.36
C PRO A 57 14.51 -16.65 -1.87
N LEU A 58 15.25 -15.58 -2.11
CA LEU A 58 14.76 -14.21 -1.98
C LEU A 58 13.46 -14.06 -2.78
N PRO A 59 12.42 -13.42 -2.21
CA PRO A 59 11.16 -13.31 -2.90
C PRO A 59 11.31 -12.44 -4.15
N ALA A 60 10.71 -12.87 -5.25
CA ALA A 60 10.63 -12.09 -6.46
C ALA A 60 9.85 -10.78 -6.24
N LYS A 61 10.41 -9.67 -6.70
CA LYS A 61 9.84 -8.32 -6.56
C LYS A 61 9.33 -7.80 -7.90
N CYS A 62 8.24 -7.03 -7.87
CA CYS A 62 7.72 -6.32 -9.04
C CYS A 62 8.41 -4.95 -9.24
N ILE A 63 8.99 -4.39 -8.18
CA ILE A 63 9.74 -3.13 -8.20
C ILE A 63 10.84 -3.13 -7.13
N HIS A 64 11.98 -2.53 -7.44
CA HIS A 64 13.03 -2.28 -6.45
C HIS A 64 12.66 -1.07 -5.58
N ARG A 65 12.70 -1.25 -4.27
CA ARG A 65 12.41 -0.22 -3.26
C ARG A 65 13.42 -0.33 -2.12
N THR A 66 13.76 0.79 -1.52
CA THR A 66 14.53 0.83 -0.28
C THR A 66 13.64 0.56 0.93
N ASP A 67 14.24 0.12 2.03
CA ASP A 67 13.57 -0.09 3.31
C ASP A 67 12.81 1.17 3.79
N VAL A 68 13.47 2.34 3.78
CA VAL A 68 12.88 3.65 4.14
C VAL A 68 11.66 3.92 3.28
N SER A 69 11.73 3.62 1.99
CA SER A 69 10.62 3.88 1.08
C SER A 69 9.43 2.95 1.28
N MET A 70 9.65 1.71 1.72
CA MET A 70 8.58 0.78 2.09
C MET A 70 7.93 1.20 3.40
N VAL A 71 8.74 1.54 4.43
CA VAL A 71 8.25 2.03 5.73
C VAL A 71 7.53 3.37 5.60
N ALA A 72 7.99 4.26 4.73
CA ALA A 72 7.26 5.49 4.44
C ALA A 72 5.88 5.23 3.84
N GLN A 73 5.74 4.20 3.01
CA GLN A 73 4.44 3.78 2.48
C GLN A 73 3.57 3.14 3.55
N LEU A 74 4.15 2.35 4.47
CA LEU A 74 3.45 1.78 5.62
C LEU A 74 2.78 2.90 6.45
N CYS A 75 3.55 3.93 6.82
CA CYS A 75 3.07 5.08 7.58
C CYS A 75 1.93 5.81 6.85
N LYS A 76 2.04 5.98 5.53
CA LYS A 76 1.00 6.62 4.70
C LYS A 76 -0.28 5.80 4.62
N VAL A 77 -0.18 4.47 4.47
CA VAL A 77 -1.37 3.60 4.45
C VAL A 77 -2.04 3.59 5.83
N MET A 78 -1.27 3.62 6.91
CA MET A 78 -1.81 3.81 8.26
C MET A 78 -2.59 5.13 8.37
N ASP A 79 -2.04 6.25 7.91
CA ASP A 79 -2.71 7.57 7.95
C ASP A 79 -3.97 7.67 7.06
N ILE A 80 -4.04 6.86 6.00
CA ILE A 80 -5.21 6.74 5.14
C ILE A 80 -6.31 5.95 5.84
N MET A 81 -5.93 4.88 6.53
CA MET A 81 -6.85 3.90 7.08
C MET A 81 -7.38 4.33 8.45
N VAL A 82 -6.48 4.77 9.33
CA VAL A 82 -6.76 5.01 10.75
C VAL A 82 -7.18 6.47 10.95
N PRO A 83 -8.40 6.72 11.45
CA PRO A 83 -8.85 8.09 11.72
C PRO A 83 -8.13 8.67 12.95
N ASP A 84 -7.98 9.99 12.99
CA ASP A 84 -7.31 10.69 14.10
C ASP A 84 -7.93 10.39 15.47
N ALA A 85 -9.24 10.13 15.52
CA ALA A 85 -9.93 9.72 16.74
C ALA A 85 -9.39 8.39 17.32
N LEU A 86 -9.05 7.42 16.47
CA LEU A 86 -8.47 6.15 16.90
C LEU A 86 -6.99 6.30 17.27
N TYR A 87 -6.29 7.31 16.74
CA TYR A 87 -4.96 7.67 17.25
C TYR A 87 -5.02 8.36 18.61
N ALA A 88 -6.02 9.19 18.86
CA ALA A 88 -6.22 9.83 20.16
C ALA A 88 -6.58 8.81 21.25
N GLU A 89 -7.45 7.85 20.95
CA GLU A 89 -7.89 6.79 21.86
C GLU A 89 -7.53 5.41 21.28
N PRO A 90 -6.28 4.94 21.46
CA PRO A 90 -5.78 3.75 20.80
C PRO A 90 -6.49 2.49 21.28
N ASN A 91 -7.01 1.70 20.34
CA ASN A 91 -7.42 0.33 20.57
C ASN A 91 -6.36 -0.62 19.97
N PRO A 92 -5.60 -1.38 20.80
CA PRO A 92 -4.50 -2.21 20.32
C PRO A 92 -4.89 -3.23 19.25
N GLU A 93 -6.05 -3.88 19.39
CA GLU A 93 -6.52 -4.88 18.44
C GLU A 93 -6.87 -4.25 17.08
N LYS A 94 -7.58 -3.11 17.08
CA LYS A 94 -7.91 -2.40 15.84
C LYS A 94 -6.65 -1.89 15.14
N LEU A 95 -5.71 -1.36 15.92
CA LEU A 95 -4.44 -0.86 15.40
C LEU A 95 -3.59 -2.00 14.83
N GLU A 96 -3.52 -3.16 15.48
CA GLU A 96 -2.78 -4.31 14.96
C GLU A 96 -3.37 -4.80 13.62
N ASN A 97 -4.69 -4.94 13.52
CA ASN A 97 -5.33 -5.35 12.27
C ASN A 97 -5.15 -4.31 11.14
N ALA A 98 -5.25 -3.01 11.46
CA ALA A 98 -4.94 -1.94 10.51
C ALA A 98 -3.47 -1.98 10.07
N PHE A 99 -2.56 -2.28 10.99
CA PHE A 99 -1.13 -2.40 10.72
C PHE A 99 -0.81 -3.59 9.81
N LEU A 100 -1.45 -4.75 10.02
CA LEU A 100 -1.35 -5.90 9.12
C LEU A 100 -1.83 -5.55 7.70
N PHE A 101 -2.97 -4.87 7.58
CA PHE A 101 -3.45 -4.40 6.30
C PHE A 101 -2.46 -3.42 5.66
N ALA A 102 -1.92 -2.47 6.43
CA ALA A 102 -0.96 -1.51 5.94
C ALA A 102 0.36 -2.17 5.50
N LEU A 103 0.84 -3.22 6.16
CA LEU A 103 2.01 -4.01 5.76
C LEU A 103 1.81 -4.68 4.40
N VAL A 104 0.63 -5.27 4.17
CA VAL A 104 0.26 -5.89 2.88
C VAL A 104 0.32 -4.86 1.75
N TRP A 105 -0.24 -3.67 1.97
CA TRP A 105 -0.33 -2.61 0.95
C TRP A 105 0.85 -1.62 0.93
N SER A 106 1.93 -1.94 1.65
CA SER A 106 3.20 -1.18 1.63
C SER A 106 4.38 -2.07 1.28
N LEU A 107 4.88 -2.84 2.25
CA LEU A 107 6.00 -3.77 2.09
C LEU A 107 5.61 -4.91 1.14
N GLY A 108 4.44 -5.53 1.38
CA GLY A 108 3.91 -6.62 0.57
C GLY A 108 3.59 -6.23 -0.87
N ALA A 109 3.25 -4.97 -1.13
CA ALA A 109 2.95 -4.46 -2.47
C ALA A 109 4.15 -4.50 -3.44
N THR A 110 5.37 -4.67 -2.91
CA THR A 110 6.60 -4.79 -3.72
C THR A 110 6.84 -6.21 -4.26
N LEU A 111 6.11 -7.19 -3.75
CA LEU A 111 6.24 -8.59 -4.09
C LEU A 111 5.50 -8.93 -5.38
N LYS A 112 6.01 -9.90 -6.13
CA LYS A 112 5.22 -10.58 -7.17
C LYS A 112 4.15 -11.45 -6.50
N GLY A 113 3.04 -11.69 -7.22
CA GLY A 113 1.89 -12.45 -6.71
C GLY A 113 2.26 -13.81 -6.12
N GLU A 114 3.22 -14.51 -6.72
CA GLU A 114 3.71 -15.84 -6.29
C GLU A 114 4.33 -15.84 -4.88
N GLU A 115 4.82 -14.69 -4.41
CA GLU A 115 5.47 -14.54 -3.10
C GLU A 115 4.50 -14.06 -2.01
N GLN A 116 3.33 -13.56 -2.38
CA GLN A 116 2.31 -13.08 -1.45
C GLN A 116 1.89 -14.14 -0.43
N PRO A 117 1.70 -15.44 -0.79
CA PRO A 117 1.38 -16.48 0.19
C PRO A 117 2.46 -16.66 1.28
N ARG A 118 3.74 -16.47 0.96
CA ARG A 118 4.83 -16.58 1.95
C ARG A 118 4.76 -15.45 2.97
N LEU A 119 4.51 -14.21 2.52
CA LEU A 119 4.32 -13.07 3.42
C LEU A 119 3.02 -13.21 4.22
N ASP A 120 1.94 -13.71 3.61
CA ASP A 120 0.67 -13.97 4.31
C ASP A 120 0.87 -14.91 5.51
N VAL A 121 1.55 -16.04 5.29
CA VAL A 121 1.87 -17.01 6.35
C VAL A 121 2.73 -16.38 7.44
N LEU A 122 3.73 -15.58 7.09
CA LEU A 122 4.57 -14.86 8.05
C LEU A 122 3.72 -13.93 8.93
N LEU A 123 2.92 -13.06 8.32
CA LEU A 123 2.08 -12.09 9.03
C LEU A 123 1.04 -12.76 9.93
N LYS A 124 0.41 -13.84 9.46
CA LYS A 124 -0.56 -14.62 10.25
C LYS A 124 0.09 -15.35 11.42
N THR A 125 1.29 -15.90 11.22
CA THR A 125 2.07 -16.53 12.29
C THR A 125 2.43 -15.51 13.37
N LEU A 126 2.97 -14.34 12.97
CA LEU A 126 3.36 -13.29 13.90
C LEU A 126 2.18 -12.70 14.67
N SER A 127 1.05 -12.50 14.02
CA SER A 127 -0.17 -11.98 14.65
C SER A 127 -0.93 -13.02 15.48
N GLY A 128 -0.59 -14.30 15.40
CA GLY A 128 -1.40 -15.38 15.98
C GLY A 128 -2.77 -15.55 15.29
N LYS A 129 -2.96 -14.99 14.09
CA LYS A 129 -4.22 -15.00 13.33
C LYS A 129 -4.22 -16.06 12.21
N ALA A 130 -3.60 -17.21 12.47
CA ALA A 130 -3.58 -18.34 11.54
C ALA A 130 -4.98 -18.89 11.20
N SER A 131 -5.99 -18.59 12.02
CA SER A 131 -7.39 -18.95 11.78
C SER A 131 -8.08 -18.13 10.70
N ILE A 132 -7.49 -17.02 10.24
CA ILE A 132 -8.02 -16.27 9.09
C ILE A 132 -7.79 -17.13 7.83
N SER A 133 -8.87 -17.73 7.33
CA SER A 133 -8.84 -18.65 6.20
C SER A 133 -8.45 -17.99 4.88
N GLN A 134 -8.91 -16.75 4.67
CA GLN A 134 -8.61 -15.98 3.48
C GLN A 134 -7.23 -15.31 3.56
N SER A 135 -6.54 -15.17 2.43
CA SER A 135 -5.28 -14.40 2.36
C SER A 135 -5.50 -12.95 2.76
N LEU A 136 -4.59 -12.36 3.53
CA LEU A 136 -4.61 -10.94 3.88
C LEU A 136 -4.52 -10.04 2.63
N PHE A 137 -3.96 -10.53 1.52
CA PHE A 137 -3.97 -9.85 0.22
C PHE A 137 -5.36 -9.85 -0.43
N ASP A 138 -6.18 -10.84 -0.11
CA ASP A 138 -7.55 -10.97 -0.59
C ASP A 138 -8.59 -10.41 0.36
N SER A 139 -8.17 -9.97 1.54
CA SER A 139 -9.03 -9.39 2.56
C SER A 139 -8.86 -7.87 2.70
N PHE A 140 -9.97 -7.21 3.00
CA PHE A 140 -10.07 -5.82 3.39
C PHE A 140 -10.40 -5.76 4.88
N TYR A 141 -9.61 -5.03 5.66
CA TYR A 141 -9.92 -4.82 7.08
C TYR A 141 -10.86 -3.62 7.23
N ASP A 142 -12.07 -3.88 7.72
CA ASP A 142 -13.06 -2.84 7.99
C ASP A 142 -12.95 -2.38 9.44
N LEU A 143 -12.42 -1.18 9.64
CA LEU A 143 -12.20 -0.57 10.96
C LEU A 143 -13.49 -0.30 11.73
N GLN A 144 -14.60 -0.02 11.02
CA GLN A 144 -15.88 0.26 11.64
C GLN A 144 -16.50 -1.04 12.16
N ALA A 145 -16.51 -2.08 11.32
CA ALA A 145 -17.02 -3.39 11.70
C ALA A 145 -16.03 -4.21 12.57
N ASN A 146 -14.78 -3.75 12.71
CA ASN A 146 -13.67 -4.49 13.33
C ASN A 146 -13.55 -5.92 12.80
N SER A 147 -13.59 -6.08 11.47
CA SER A 147 -13.59 -7.41 10.85
C SER A 147 -12.87 -7.44 9.51
N TRP A 148 -12.35 -8.62 9.16
CA TRP A 148 -11.78 -8.87 7.85
C TRP A 148 -12.88 -9.32 6.88
N LEU A 149 -13.04 -8.58 5.79
CA LEU A 149 -14.00 -8.85 4.72
C LEU A 149 -13.26 -9.29 3.46
N SER A 150 -13.90 -10.04 2.58
CA SER A 150 -13.31 -10.35 1.26
C SER A 150 -13.37 -9.12 0.36
N TRP A 151 -12.29 -8.81 -0.37
CA TRP A 151 -12.33 -7.77 -1.41
C TRP A 151 -13.38 -8.06 -2.49
N GLU A 152 -13.66 -9.34 -2.77
CA GLU A 152 -14.69 -9.76 -3.72
C GLU A 152 -16.07 -9.24 -3.32
N SER A 153 -16.37 -9.20 -2.01
CA SER A 153 -17.64 -8.66 -1.50
C SER A 153 -17.82 -7.16 -1.72
N LYS A 154 -16.73 -6.44 -2.03
CA LYS A 154 -16.73 -5.00 -2.32
C LYS A 154 -16.82 -4.72 -3.83
N VAL A 155 -16.81 -5.74 -4.69
CA VAL A 155 -16.95 -5.57 -6.14
C VAL A 155 -18.41 -5.26 -6.47
N PRO A 156 -18.72 -4.10 -7.07
CA PRO A 156 -20.09 -3.77 -7.43
C PRO A 156 -20.58 -4.69 -8.56
N GLN A 157 -21.86 -5.04 -8.54
CA GLN A 157 -22.47 -5.73 -9.67
C GLN A 157 -22.45 -4.82 -10.89
N TYR A 158 -21.89 -5.31 -11.99
CA TYR A 158 -21.74 -4.56 -13.22
C TYR A 158 -22.69 -5.09 -14.30
N SER A 159 -23.53 -4.21 -14.84
CA SER A 159 -24.32 -4.47 -16.03
C SER A 159 -24.09 -3.32 -17.01
N PRO A 160 -23.47 -3.56 -18.17
CA PRO A 160 -23.24 -2.51 -19.15
C PRO A 160 -24.58 -2.00 -19.70
N GLU A 161 -24.72 -0.69 -19.85
CA GLU A 161 -25.90 -0.11 -20.51
C GLU A 161 -25.91 -0.46 -22.01
N ALA A 162 -27.11 -0.65 -22.56
CA ALA A 162 -27.28 -0.95 -23.98
C ALA A 162 -26.80 0.25 -24.83
N GLY A 163 -25.90 -0.01 -25.78
CA GLY A 163 -25.40 1.01 -26.72
C GLY A 163 -24.05 1.64 -26.35
N ILE A 164 -23.45 1.26 -25.21
CA ILE A 164 -22.06 1.64 -24.90
C ILE A 164 -21.09 0.98 -25.88
N SER A 165 -20.16 1.77 -26.44
CA SER A 165 -19.07 1.25 -27.27
C SER A 165 -18.22 0.27 -26.48
N PHE A 166 -17.86 -0.87 -27.10
CA PHE A 166 -17.03 -1.89 -26.48
C PHE A 166 -15.72 -1.34 -25.88
N THR A 167 -15.14 -0.31 -26.50
CA THR A 167 -13.90 0.35 -26.03
C THR A 167 -14.07 1.13 -24.72
N ASN A 168 -15.31 1.46 -24.34
CA ASN A 168 -15.64 2.20 -23.12
C ASN A 168 -16.18 1.31 -22.00
N ILE A 169 -16.28 0.00 -22.21
CA ILE A 169 -16.70 -0.95 -21.18
C ILE A 169 -15.56 -1.12 -20.17
N PHE A 170 -15.77 -0.65 -18.95
CA PHE A 170 -14.86 -0.86 -17.81
C PHE A 170 -15.57 -1.72 -16.77
N VAL A 171 -15.17 -2.99 -16.69
CA VAL A 171 -15.73 -3.95 -15.73
C VAL A 171 -14.95 -3.86 -14.42
N PRO A 172 -15.61 -3.49 -13.29
CA PRO A 172 -14.99 -3.55 -11.98
C PRO A 172 -14.60 -4.99 -11.62
N THR A 173 -13.32 -5.21 -11.37
CA THR A 173 -12.78 -6.43 -10.78
C THR A 173 -12.23 -6.14 -9.38
N THR A 174 -11.96 -7.20 -8.63
CA THR A 174 -11.32 -7.11 -7.31
C THR A 174 -10.05 -6.25 -7.33
N ASP A 175 -9.22 -6.39 -8.35
CA ASP A 175 -7.98 -5.61 -8.50
C ASP A 175 -8.24 -4.13 -8.77
N THR A 176 -9.24 -3.80 -9.60
CA THR A 176 -9.62 -2.40 -9.83
C THR A 176 -10.19 -1.76 -8.58
N VAL A 177 -10.96 -2.49 -7.78
CA VAL A 177 -11.54 -1.99 -6.52
C VAL A 177 -10.43 -1.74 -5.49
N ARG A 178 -9.48 -2.67 -5.33
CA ARG A 178 -8.30 -2.50 -4.47
C ARG A 178 -7.48 -1.28 -4.88
N ALA A 179 -7.15 -1.17 -6.16
CA ALA A 179 -6.33 -0.08 -6.68
C ALA A 179 -7.05 1.27 -6.57
N MET A 180 -8.37 1.30 -6.79
CA MET A 180 -9.19 2.51 -6.60
C MET A 180 -9.26 2.94 -5.14
N TRP A 181 -9.41 2.00 -4.21
CA TRP A 181 -9.41 2.30 -2.77
C TRP A 181 -8.09 2.95 -2.34
N LEU A 182 -6.96 2.40 -2.80
CA LEU A 182 -5.64 3.00 -2.56
C LEU A 182 -5.52 4.38 -3.22
N LEU A 183 -5.93 4.53 -4.49
CA LEU A 183 -5.89 5.81 -5.20
C LEU A 183 -6.63 6.90 -4.43
N GLN A 184 -7.87 6.63 -4.04
CA GLN A 184 -8.73 7.54 -3.29
C GLN A 184 -8.14 7.88 -1.92
N GLY A 185 -7.63 6.86 -1.21
CA GLY A 185 -6.98 7.04 0.08
C GLY A 185 -5.78 7.99 0.00
N PHE A 186 -4.83 7.71 -0.88
CA PHE A 186 -3.65 8.56 -1.07
C PHE A 186 -4.03 9.97 -1.56
N ALA A 187 -4.99 10.07 -2.48
CA ALA A 187 -5.48 11.34 -2.97
C ALA A 187 -6.13 12.20 -1.87
N SER A 188 -6.89 11.60 -0.95
CA SER A 188 -7.52 12.32 0.18
C SER A 188 -6.50 12.99 1.12
N LYS A 189 -5.25 12.54 1.08
CA LYS A 189 -4.13 13.10 1.84
C LYS A 189 -3.15 13.89 0.96
N ALA A 190 -3.52 14.17 -0.29
CA ALA A 190 -2.68 14.82 -1.30
C ALA A 190 -1.32 14.11 -1.52
N LEU A 191 -1.30 12.79 -1.39
CA LEU A 191 -0.09 11.99 -1.56
C LEU A 191 0.04 11.47 -3.00
N PRO A 192 1.23 11.57 -3.63
CA PRO A 192 1.45 11.05 -4.96
C PRO A 192 1.47 9.52 -4.99
N THR A 193 0.84 8.93 -6.01
CA THR A 193 0.70 7.48 -6.18
C THR A 193 1.26 7.03 -7.52
N LEU A 194 2.00 5.92 -7.53
CA LEU A 194 2.55 5.29 -8.73
C LEU A 194 1.90 3.91 -8.93
N PHE A 195 1.22 3.71 -10.05
CA PHE A 195 0.76 2.38 -10.48
C PHE A 195 1.75 1.75 -11.44
N ILE A 196 2.17 0.53 -11.13
CA ILE A 196 3.09 -0.27 -11.94
C ILE A 196 2.37 -1.51 -12.50
N GLY A 197 2.85 -2.00 -13.64
CA GLY A 197 2.37 -3.22 -14.28
C GLY A 197 2.49 -3.18 -15.78
N GLU A 198 2.14 -4.28 -16.44
CA GLU A 198 2.27 -4.44 -17.90
C GLU A 198 1.40 -3.48 -18.71
N SER A 199 1.74 -3.27 -19.98
CA SER A 199 0.89 -2.46 -20.87
C SER A 199 -0.48 -3.13 -21.05
N GLY A 200 -1.55 -2.33 -21.16
CA GLY A 200 -2.90 -2.85 -21.38
C GLY A 200 -3.66 -3.31 -20.13
N THR A 201 -3.09 -3.25 -18.93
CA THR A 201 -3.76 -3.67 -17.68
C THR A 201 -4.67 -2.58 -17.07
N ALA A 202 -5.35 -1.79 -17.90
CA ALA A 202 -6.33 -0.76 -17.53
C ALA A 202 -5.89 0.36 -16.55
N LYS A 203 -4.63 0.43 -16.10
CA LYS A 203 -4.12 1.46 -15.16
C LYS A 203 -4.47 2.89 -15.56
N SER A 204 -4.20 3.25 -16.82
CA SER A 204 -4.48 4.60 -17.34
C SER A 204 -5.97 4.87 -17.45
N MET A 205 -6.76 3.85 -17.80
CA MET A 205 -8.22 3.97 -17.89
C MET A 205 -8.83 4.18 -16.50
N MET A 206 -8.40 3.40 -15.50
CA MET A 206 -8.83 3.53 -14.12
C MET A 206 -8.48 4.90 -13.53
N THR A 207 -7.22 5.35 -13.71
CA THR A 207 -6.77 6.65 -13.18
C THR A 207 -7.53 7.81 -13.81
N LYS A 208 -7.71 7.78 -15.14
CA LYS A 208 -8.52 8.80 -15.86
C LYS A 208 -9.98 8.76 -15.44
N GLY A 209 -10.54 7.57 -15.30
CA GLY A 209 -11.92 7.37 -14.84
C GLY A 209 -12.15 8.03 -13.49
N TRP A 210 -11.23 7.82 -12.54
CA TRP A 210 -11.28 8.48 -11.24
C TRP A 210 -11.08 10.01 -11.33
N LEU A 211 -10.08 10.48 -12.08
CA LEU A 211 -9.85 11.91 -12.24
C LEU A 211 -11.10 12.63 -12.78
N ASN A 212 -11.79 12.03 -13.75
CA ASN A 212 -13.03 12.58 -14.33
C ASN A 212 -14.19 12.67 -13.32
N THR A 213 -14.11 12.01 -12.16
CA THR A 213 -15.10 12.16 -11.07
C THR A 213 -14.83 13.35 -10.16
N LEU A 214 -13.66 13.96 -10.26
CA LEU A 214 -13.30 15.13 -9.46
C LEU A 214 -14.00 16.39 -10.00
N ASP A 215 -14.25 17.34 -9.10
CA ASP A 215 -14.85 18.63 -9.46
C ASP A 215 -13.87 19.46 -10.31
N ASN A 216 -14.32 19.89 -11.49
CA ASN A 216 -13.52 20.69 -12.41
C ASN A 216 -13.37 22.15 -11.95
N GLU A 217 -14.18 22.62 -10.99
CA GLU A 217 -14.00 23.94 -10.39
C GLU A 217 -12.89 23.95 -9.32
N GLU A 218 -12.67 22.81 -8.65
CA GLU A 218 -11.65 22.66 -7.60
C GLU A 218 -10.32 22.10 -8.15
N PHE A 219 -10.38 21.19 -9.12
CA PHE A 219 -9.20 20.44 -9.60
C PHE A 219 -8.88 20.72 -11.07
N LEU A 220 -7.61 21.08 -11.33
CA LEU A 220 -7.05 21.14 -12.68
C LEU A 220 -6.39 19.80 -13.04
N GLN A 221 -6.77 19.24 -14.18
CA GLN A 221 -6.19 18.00 -14.70
C GLN A 221 -5.14 18.30 -15.78
N LEU A 222 -3.92 17.77 -15.59
CA LEU A 222 -2.85 17.84 -16.59
C LEU A 222 -2.33 16.44 -16.91
N GLN A 223 -2.59 15.98 -18.13
CA GLN A 223 -2.06 14.71 -18.61
C GLN A 223 -0.72 14.93 -19.32
N MET A 224 0.36 14.35 -18.77
CA MET A 224 1.67 14.28 -19.42
C MET A 224 1.97 12.85 -19.85
N ASN A 225 2.35 12.65 -21.12
CA ASN A 225 2.79 11.36 -21.63
C ASN A 225 4.31 11.40 -21.83
N PHE A 226 5.03 10.55 -21.11
CA PHE A 226 6.47 10.41 -21.25
C PHE A 226 6.79 9.33 -22.29
N SER A 227 7.42 9.73 -23.40
CA SER A 227 7.97 8.83 -24.40
C SER A 227 9.50 8.93 -24.41
N LYS A 228 10.17 8.01 -25.12
CA LYS A 228 11.64 7.98 -25.21
C LYS A 228 12.24 9.30 -25.74
N ASP A 229 11.49 10.05 -26.55
CA ASP A 229 11.96 11.29 -27.18
C ASP A 229 11.71 12.55 -26.32
N TYR A 230 11.08 12.40 -25.14
CA TYR A 230 10.73 13.53 -24.28
C TYR A 230 11.96 14.30 -23.76
N ALA A 231 13.12 13.63 -23.64
CA ALA A 231 14.37 14.26 -23.20
C ALA A 231 14.90 15.34 -24.18
N ASN A 232 14.56 15.25 -25.47
CA ASN A 232 15.14 16.10 -26.52
C ASN A 232 14.42 17.45 -26.73
N LEU A 233 13.30 17.69 -26.02
CA LEU A 233 12.51 18.92 -26.15
C LEU A 233 12.96 20.05 -25.20
N ASN A 234 13.66 19.72 -24.11
CA ASN A 234 14.14 20.73 -23.14
C ASN A 234 15.53 21.29 -23.46
N GLU A 235 16.24 20.74 -24.46
CA GLU A 235 17.55 21.25 -24.92
C GLU A 235 17.44 22.21 -26.12
N ARG A 236 16.21 22.57 -26.53
CA ARG A 236 15.95 23.55 -27.60
C ARG A 236 15.30 24.81 -27.03
N ASN A 237 16.06 25.60 -26.28
CA ASN A 237 15.83 27.04 -26.08
C ASN A 237 17.15 27.72 -25.75
#